data_AF-A0A9X1MQG9-F1
#
_entry.id   AF-A0A9X1MQG9-F1
#
_cell.length_a   1.000
_cell.length_b   1.000
_cell.length_c   1.000
_cell.angle_alpha   90.00
_cell.angle_beta   90.00
_cell.angle_gamma   90.00
#
_symmetry.space_group_name_H-M   'P 1'
#
loop_
_entity.id
_entity.type
_entity.pdbx_description
1 polymer ?
#
loop_
_entity_poly.entity_id
_entity_poly.type
_entity_poly.pdbx_seq_one_letter_code
_entity_poly.pdbx_strand_id
1 'polypeptide(L)'
;MKETVVHLAQPQRALVEHTIREHCEIRDWTLLAVNCRSNHVHVVVHCKSSPHEVLRQLKQWTTRRLNEQYQRRTWWSERGSGRYLYDQTSLESAVVYVRDAQDRK
;
A
#
# COMPACT_ATOMS: atom_id res chain seq x y z
N MET A 1 -15.83 14.22 -15.86
CA MET A 1 -16.06 14.31 -14.40
C MET A 1 -14.74 14.16 -13.69
N LYS A 2 -14.32 15.15 -12.88
CA LYS A 2 -13.17 14.97 -11.96
C LYS A 2 -13.60 13.96 -10.90
N GLU A 3 -12.92 12.83 -10.81
CA GLU A 3 -13.19 11.86 -9.76
C GLU A 3 -12.88 12.50 -8.40
N THR A 4 -13.81 12.40 -7.45
CA THR A 4 -13.66 12.94 -6.11
C THR A 4 -12.48 12.27 -5.43
N VAL A 5 -11.60 13.06 -4.79
CA VAL A 5 -10.47 12.57 -4.01
C VAL A 5 -10.96 11.50 -3.02
N VAL A 6 -10.31 10.34 -3.03
CA VAL A 6 -10.65 9.24 -2.13
C VAL A 6 -10.02 9.52 -0.78
N HIS A 7 -10.84 9.54 0.26
CA HIS A 7 -10.38 9.50 1.64
C HIS A 7 -10.88 8.21 2.30
N LEU A 8 -9.94 7.33 2.69
CA LEU A 8 -10.21 6.06 3.34
C LEU A 8 -10.62 6.29 4.79
N ALA A 9 -11.82 5.85 5.14
CA ALA A 9 -12.29 5.77 6.52
C ALA A 9 -11.49 4.70 7.30
N GLN A 10 -11.56 4.75 8.63
CA GLN A 10 -10.82 3.80 9.48
C GLN A 10 -11.09 2.32 9.17
N PRO A 11 -12.34 1.85 8.92
CA PRO A 11 -12.58 0.47 8.53
C PRO A 11 -11.95 0.10 7.18
N GLN A 12 -11.99 1.03 6.21
CA GLN A 12 -11.39 0.84 4.90
C GLN A 12 -9.86 0.77 4.98
N ARG A 13 -9.25 1.61 5.82
CA ARG A 13 -7.81 1.56 6.09
C ARG A 13 -7.39 0.22 6.67
N ALA A 14 -8.10 -0.26 7.69
CA ALA A 14 -7.83 -1.56 8.30
C ALA A 14 -7.97 -2.70 7.29
N LEU A 15 -9.02 -2.67 6.45
CA LEU A 15 -9.23 -3.63 5.38
C LEU A 15 -8.08 -3.63 4.37
N VAL A 16 -7.61 -2.45 3.97
CA VAL A 16 -6.47 -2.30 3.04
C VAL A 16 -5.20 -2.90 3.64
N GLU A 17 -4.84 -2.57 4.88
CA GLU A 17 -3.64 -3.11 5.50
C GLU A 17 -3.72 -4.63 5.67
N HIS A 18 -4.88 -5.15 6.08
CA HIS A 18 -5.10 -6.58 6.21
C HIS A 18 -4.95 -7.29 4.85
N THR A 19 -5.57 -6.75 3.80
CA THR A 19 -5.46 -7.28 2.44
C THR A 19 -4.00 -7.31 1.95
N ILE A 20 -3.21 -6.28 2.27
CA ILE A 20 -1.79 -6.23 1.91
C ILE A 20 -1.00 -7.33 2.64
N ARG A 21 -1.26 -7.54 3.94
CA ARG A 21 -0.65 -8.61 4.73
C ARG A 21 -0.96 -9.99 4.13
N GLU A 22 -2.24 -10.29 3.92
CA GLU A 22 -2.67 -11.56 3.30
C GLU A 22 -2.04 -11.78 1.92
N HIS A 23 -2.01 -10.73 1.07
CA HIS A 23 -1.45 -10.85 -0.27
C HIS A 23 0.06 -11.09 -0.23
N CYS A 24 0.78 -10.46 0.69
CA CYS A 24 2.19 -10.74 0.91
C CYS A 24 2.42 -12.19 1.32
N GLU A 25 1.62 -12.74 2.24
CA GLU A 25 1.69 -14.14 2.65
C GLU A 25 1.46 -15.11 1.49
N ILE A 26 0.42 -14.88 0.67
CA ILE A 26 0.10 -15.71 -0.51
C ILE A 26 1.26 -15.70 -1.54
N ARG A 27 1.98 -14.58 -1.63
CA ARG A 27 3.06 -14.38 -2.60
C ARG A 27 4.44 -14.77 -2.09
N ASP A 28 4.54 -15.25 -0.85
CA ASP A 28 5.80 -15.50 -0.15
C ASP A 28 6.70 -14.23 -0.16
N TRP A 29 6.07 -13.08 0.07
CA TRP A 29 6.73 -11.79 0.20
C TRP A 29 6.88 -11.45 1.67
N THR A 30 8.10 -11.07 2.08
CA THR A 30 8.33 -10.62 3.45
C THR A 30 7.87 -9.18 3.60
N LEU A 31 6.73 -8.96 4.23
CA LEU A 31 6.24 -7.63 4.55
C LEU A 31 7.01 -7.05 5.74
N LEU A 32 7.75 -5.98 5.51
CA LEU A 32 8.55 -5.31 6.54
C LEU A 32 7.77 -4.20 7.24
N ALA A 33 6.94 -3.48 6.48
CA ALA A 33 6.06 -2.44 7.03
C ALA A 33 4.87 -2.16 6.11
N VAL A 34 3.72 -1.83 6.70
CA VAL A 34 2.55 -1.32 5.99
C VAL A 34 1.89 -0.23 6.84
N ASN A 35 1.45 0.84 6.21
CA ASN A 35 0.71 1.91 6.85
C ASN A 35 -0.29 2.53 5.87
N CYS A 36 -1.57 2.39 6.17
CA CYS A 36 -2.66 2.95 5.38
C CYS A 36 -3.20 4.23 6.03
N ARG A 37 -2.90 5.37 5.42
CA ARG A 37 -3.44 6.69 5.79
C ARG A 37 -4.77 6.93 5.09
N SER A 38 -5.40 8.07 5.39
CA SER A 38 -6.66 8.45 4.76
C SER A 38 -6.52 8.72 3.26
N ASN A 39 -5.38 9.20 2.76
CA ASN A 39 -5.20 9.58 1.35
C ASN A 39 -4.07 8.84 0.61
N HIS A 40 -3.26 8.02 1.30
CA HIS A 40 -2.17 7.25 0.69
C HIS A 40 -1.83 6.01 1.53
N VAL A 41 -1.08 5.08 0.94
CA VAL A 41 -0.61 3.85 1.59
C VAL A 41 0.89 3.71 1.35
N HIS A 42 1.63 3.40 2.41
CA HIS A 42 3.04 3.03 2.33
C HIS A 42 3.22 1.55 2.62
N VAL A 43 4.09 0.90 1.85
CA VAL A 43 4.41 -0.52 1.98
C VAL A 43 5.90 -0.70 1.74
N VAL A 44 6.56 -1.43 2.64
CA VAL A 44 7.93 -1.90 2.48
C VAL A 44 7.88 -3.42 2.46
N VAL A 45 8.36 -4.00 1.37
CA VAL A 45 8.31 -5.45 1.13
C VAL A 45 9.62 -5.93 0.56
N HIS A 46 10.12 -7.04 1.08
CA HIS A 46 11.25 -7.77 0.50
C HIS A 46 10.69 -8.89 -0.39
N CYS A 47 11.00 -8.82 -1.69
CA CYS A 47 10.56 -9.79 -2.69
C CYS A 47 11.46 -9.78 -3.93
N LYS A 48 11.30 -10.79 -4.79
CA LYS A 48 11.98 -10.87 -6.11
C LYS A 48 11.24 -10.13 -7.22
N SER A 49 9.98 -9.73 -6.99
CA SER A 49 9.15 -9.03 -7.96
C SER A 49 9.59 -7.58 -8.14
N SER A 50 9.39 -7.03 -9.34
CA SER A 50 9.68 -5.62 -9.60
C SER A 50 8.72 -4.69 -8.84
N PRO A 51 9.12 -3.46 -8.49
CA PRO A 51 8.24 -2.49 -7.82
C PRO A 51 6.94 -2.22 -8.57
N HIS A 52 6.99 -2.23 -9.91
CA HIS A 52 5.80 -2.07 -10.75
C HIS A 52 4.83 -3.25 -10.60
N GLU A 53 5.35 -4.49 -10.54
CA GLU A 53 4.52 -5.67 -10.34
C GLU A 53 3.89 -5.69 -8.94
N VAL A 54 4.68 -5.40 -7.91
CA VAL A 54 4.20 -5.29 -6.52
C VAL A 54 3.08 -4.26 -6.42
N LEU A 55 3.32 -3.05 -6.91
CA LEU A 55 2.34 -1.96 -6.86
C LEU A 55 1.05 -2.33 -7.59
N ARG A 56 1.15 -2.91 -8.79
CA ARG A 56 -0.01 -3.33 -9.58
C ARG A 56 -0.87 -4.32 -8.82
N GLN A 57 -0.26 -5.34 -8.22
CA GLN A 57 -1.00 -6.38 -7.51
C GLN A 57 -1.63 -5.86 -6.22
N LEU A 58 -0.90 -5.09 -5.42
CA LEU A 58 -1.45 -4.54 -4.18
C LEU A 58 -2.66 -3.63 -4.47
N LYS A 59 -2.58 -2.77 -5.51
CA LYS A 59 -3.73 -1.96 -5.95
C LYS A 59 -4.91 -2.82 -6.39
N GLN A 60 -4.66 -3.88 -7.16
CA GLN A 60 -5.71 -4.76 -7.67
C GLN A 60 -6.45 -5.48 -6.53
N TRP A 61 -5.71 -6.08 -5.60
CA TRP A 61 -6.31 -6.87 -4.51
C TRP A 61 -7.01 -6.00 -3.48
N THR A 62 -6.45 -4.87 -3.11
CA THR A 62 -7.12 -3.91 -2.22
C THR A 62 -8.38 -3.33 -2.87
N THR A 63 -8.36 -3.03 -4.18
CA THR A 63 -9.56 -2.61 -4.92
C THR A 63 -10.65 -3.68 -4.88
N ARG A 64 -10.28 -4.94 -5.11
CA ARG A 64 -11.21 -6.07 -5.04
C ARG A 64 -11.88 -6.16 -3.67
N ARG A 65 -11.09 -6.19 -2.59
CA ARG A 65 -11.60 -6.29 -1.21
C ARG A 65 -12.45 -5.08 -0.80
N LEU A 66 -12.04 -3.87 -1.18
CA LEU A 66 -12.84 -2.67 -0.93
C LEU A 66 -14.20 -2.71 -1.66
N ASN A 67 -14.24 -3.22 -2.89
CA ASN A 67 -15.48 -3.31 -3.67
C ASN A 67 -16.43 -4.41 -3.20
N GLU A 68 -15.95 -5.42 -2.46
CA GLU A 68 -16.82 -6.39 -1.78
C GLU A 68 -17.72 -5.71 -0.73
N GLN A 69 -17.32 -4.54 -0.19
CA GLN A 69 -18.05 -3.84 0.87
C GLN A 69 -18.55 -2.43 0.49
N TYR A 70 -17.82 -1.68 -0.35
CA TYR A 70 -18.00 -0.22 -0.51
C TYR A 70 -18.11 0.25 -1.97
N GLN A 71 -18.45 -0.65 -2.91
CA GLN A 71 -18.64 -0.44 -4.36
C GLN A 71 -18.31 0.96 -4.90
N ARG A 72 -17.13 1.10 -5.53
CA ARG A 72 -16.66 2.35 -6.13
C ARG A 72 -15.93 2.09 -7.45
N ARG A 73 -16.03 3.06 -8.35
CA ARG A 73 -15.35 3.02 -9.66
C ARG A 73 -13.82 3.02 -9.54
N THR A 74 -13.27 3.89 -8.70
CA THR A 74 -11.81 4.05 -8.51
C THR A 74 -11.46 4.28 -7.05
N TRP A 75 -10.48 3.52 -6.54
CA TRP A 75 -9.93 3.65 -5.17
C TRP A 75 -8.53 4.25 -5.14
N TRP A 76 -7.74 3.96 -6.16
CA TRP A 76 -6.33 4.38 -6.26
C TRP A 76 -6.13 5.24 -7.50
N SER A 77 -5.18 6.17 -7.42
CA SER A 77 -4.65 6.83 -8.60
C SER A 77 -4.04 5.81 -9.55
N GLU A 78 -3.98 6.14 -10.85
CA GLU A 78 -3.38 5.27 -11.86
C GLU A 78 -1.90 4.98 -11.54
N ARG A 79 -1.14 6.03 -11.24
CA ARG A 79 0.30 5.96 -10.92
C ARG A 79 0.56 5.68 -9.44
N GLY A 80 1.77 5.26 -9.12
CA GLY A 80 2.26 5.16 -7.75
C GLY A 80 3.78 5.14 -7.74
N SER A 81 4.37 5.41 -6.58
CA SER A 81 5.82 5.38 -6.41
C SER A 81 6.25 3.99 -5.99
N GLY A 82 7.06 3.32 -6.81
CA GLY A 82 7.76 2.09 -6.47
C GLY A 82 9.25 2.31 -6.66
N ARG A 83 10.06 2.01 -5.65
CA ARG A 83 11.52 2.15 -5.69
C ARG A 83 12.14 0.91 -5.06
N TYR A 84 13.28 0.49 -5.59
CA TYR A 84 14.10 -0.52 -4.94
C TYR A 84 14.86 0.13 -3.79
N LEU A 85 14.96 -0.57 -2.66
CA LEU A 85 15.79 -0.20 -1.52
C LEU A 85 16.93 -1.23 -1.47
N TYR A 86 18.16 -0.78 -1.77
CA TYR A 86 19.31 -1.67 -1.96
C TYR A 86 20.30 -1.68 -0.80
N ASP A 87 20.19 -0.76 0.16
CA ASP A 87 21.06 -0.68 1.32
C ASP A 87 20.29 -0.80 2.64
N GLN A 88 20.94 -1.40 3.63
CA GLN A 88 20.36 -1.70 4.96
C GLN A 88 19.88 -0.43 5.66
N THR A 89 20.64 0.67 5.53
CA THR A 89 20.29 1.98 6.10
C THR A 89 19.01 2.56 5.49
N SER A 90 18.83 2.43 4.17
CA SER A 90 17.59 2.81 3.48
C SER A 90 16.42 1.90 3.84
N LEU A 91 16.68 0.62 4.13
CA LEU A 91 15.64 -0.31 4.59
C LEU A 91 15.13 0.07 5.98
N GLU A 92 16.05 0.26 6.93
CA GLU A 92 15.72 0.67 8.30
C GLU A 92 15.04 2.04 8.32
N SER A 93 15.56 2.99 7.54
CA SER A 93 14.95 4.32 7.40
C SER A 93 13.56 4.24 6.76
N ALA A 94 13.33 3.38 5.77
CA ALA A 94 12.02 3.20 5.17
C ALA A 94 11.03 2.52 6.14
N VAL A 95 11.48 1.55 6.93
CA VAL A 95 10.65 0.91 7.96
C VAL A 95 10.27 1.91 9.05
N VAL A 96 11.24 2.69 9.56
CA VAL A 96 10.98 3.77 10.53
C VAL A 96 10.07 4.82 9.91
N TYR A 97 10.30 5.23 8.66
CA TYR A 97 9.44 6.19 7.97
C TYR A 97 8.00 5.69 7.83
N VAL A 98 7.79 4.44 7.41
CA VAL A 98 6.44 3.86 7.31
C VAL A 98 5.77 3.75 8.67
N ARG A 99 6.52 3.56 9.76
CA ARG A 99 5.98 3.53 11.13
C ARG A 99 5.72 4.92 11.71
N ASP A 100 6.64 5.87 11.53
CA ASP A 100 6.76 7.07 12.38
C ASP A 100 6.69 8.41 11.64
N ALA A 101 6.91 8.48 10.32
CA ALA A 101 7.00 9.76 9.61
C ALA A 101 5.99 9.86 8.48
N GLN A 102 5.18 10.93 8.49
CA GLN A 102 4.83 11.75 7.30
C GLN A 102 3.86 12.91 7.59
N ASP A 103 3.61 13.30 8.85
CA ASP A 103 3.03 14.63 9.15
C ASP A 103 4.05 15.78 8.98
N ARG A 104 5.10 15.60 8.17
CA ARG A 104 5.97 16.71 7.76
C ARG A 104 5.42 17.31 6.47
N LYS A 105 4.58 18.32 6.66
CA LYS A 105 4.37 19.39 5.68
C LYS A 105 5.69 20.07 5.31
#